data_AF-A0A024GJU2-F1
#
_entry.id   AF-A0A024GJU2-F1
#
_cell.length_a   1.000
_cell.length_b   1.000
_cell.length_c   1.000
_cell.angle_alpha   90.00
_cell.angle_beta   90.00
_cell.angle_gamma   90.00
#
_symmetry.space_group_name_H-M   'P 1'
#
loop_
_entity.id
_entity.type
_entity.pdbx_description
1 polymer ?
#
loop_
_entity_poly.entity_id
_entity_poly.type
_entity_poly.pdbx_seq_one_letter_code
_entity_poly.pdbx_strand_id
1 'polypeptide(L)'
;MAISPTDWTMQSQFFSDAVADLTRVANHLQESIFNKSEENHDFSLHTTAVGANQLISSRCEVIQQASKEDLPWIHTLSHKANANDIEERDSSDRILRRYRSLRSTIAKLREKSKKLAAEAESVNDNVEKKLEEQEIDWEKEMKVKGEQIERLKAILADETKSPCVSPSANSEKSHLDDEIQVLEEAINLRQRELRDLHAATKSVKTERECKRKRENLEALLSSSPRKQAHPDVRKLCAELKLMLARKKPHETKTGEVTRKKAKKSSGTESTDQCAELGAVRTELVARKRILANLISRLRSIVESNWDMEEVSSIKSCILNSLYLHSGQINMAELKEKATKAMDAKNRVCSSEEITRALYSLVAHDIIQIDRSQRDGLVTLLLL
;
A
#
# COMPACT_ATOMS: atom_id res chain seq x y z
N MET A 1 16.98 24.16 -2.64
CA MET A 1 15.76 24.52 -3.39
C MET A 1 14.84 23.31 -3.36
N ALA A 2 13.79 23.35 -2.54
CA ALA A 2 12.87 22.23 -2.40
C ALA A 2 11.89 22.23 -3.58
N ILE A 3 11.88 21.15 -4.36
CA ILE A 3 10.93 20.94 -5.46
C ILE A 3 9.61 20.49 -4.84
N SER A 4 8.51 21.14 -5.22
CA SER A 4 7.20 20.92 -4.63
C SER A 4 6.66 19.52 -5.01
N PRO A 5 5.90 18.83 -4.13
CA PRO A 5 5.26 17.54 -4.45
C PRO A 5 4.30 17.62 -5.65
N THR A 6 3.81 18.82 -5.98
CA THR A 6 2.96 19.12 -7.13
C THR A 6 3.69 19.09 -8.47
N ASP A 7 5.01 19.27 -8.50
CA ASP A 7 5.80 19.17 -9.74
C ASP A 7 5.97 17.71 -10.21
N TRP A 8 5.89 16.75 -9.29
CA TRP A 8 6.04 15.32 -9.58
C TRP A 8 4.82 14.73 -10.28
N THR A 9 3.61 15.14 -9.89
CA THR A 9 2.36 14.67 -10.52
C THR A 9 2.22 15.21 -11.93
N MET A 10 2.55 16.47 -12.17
CA MET A 10 2.52 17.03 -13.52
C MET A 10 3.56 16.35 -14.44
N GLN A 11 4.80 16.14 -13.97
CA GLN A 11 5.83 15.47 -14.79
C GLN A 11 5.50 13.99 -15.07
N SER A 12 4.86 13.29 -14.13
CA SER A 12 4.40 11.92 -14.34
C SER A 12 3.28 11.83 -15.38
N GLN A 13 2.38 12.81 -15.41
CA GLN A 13 1.31 12.89 -16.41
C GLN A 13 1.85 13.17 -17.81
N PHE A 14 2.79 14.12 -17.95
CA PHE A 14 3.47 14.36 -19.23
C PHE A 14 4.26 13.14 -19.72
N PHE A 15 4.84 12.36 -18.81
CA PHE A 15 5.51 11.11 -19.16
C PHE A 15 4.53 10.04 -19.65
N SER A 16 3.37 9.91 -19.00
CA SER A 16 2.30 9.00 -19.41
C SER A 16 1.75 9.36 -20.79
N ASP A 17 1.50 10.64 -21.03
CA ASP A 17 0.93 11.13 -22.30
C ASP A 17 1.94 10.99 -23.45
N ALA A 18 3.22 11.28 -23.21
CA ALA A 18 4.27 11.09 -24.21
C ALA A 18 4.49 9.61 -24.58
N VAL A 19 4.39 8.70 -23.60
CA VAL A 19 4.47 7.25 -23.84
C VAL A 19 3.22 6.74 -24.56
N ALA A 20 2.03 7.25 -24.20
CA ALA A 20 0.78 6.91 -24.87
C ALA A 20 0.76 7.38 -26.33
N ASP A 21 1.25 8.59 -26.60
CA ASP A 21 1.42 9.11 -27.96
C ASP A 21 2.44 8.31 -28.76
N LEU A 22 3.55 7.90 -28.13
CA LEU A 22 4.54 7.02 -28.78
C LEU A 22 3.94 5.67 -29.15
N THR A 23 3.12 5.10 -28.26
CA THR A 23 2.46 3.82 -28.46
C THR A 23 1.39 3.95 -29.55
N ARG A 24 0.67 5.07 -29.63
CA ARG A 24 -0.25 5.37 -30.73
C ARG A 24 0.45 5.49 -32.07
N VAL A 25 1.57 6.22 -32.14
CA VAL A 25 2.35 6.37 -33.37
C VAL A 25 2.96 5.03 -33.79
N ALA A 26 3.49 4.25 -32.85
CA ALA A 26 4.02 2.91 -33.12
C ALA A 26 2.92 1.97 -33.63
N ASN A 27 1.74 1.96 -33.01
CA ASN A 27 0.61 1.15 -33.45
C ASN A 27 0.09 1.59 -34.83
N HIS A 28 0.01 2.89 -35.09
CA HIS A 28 -0.41 3.42 -36.38
C HIS A 28 0.59 3.09 -37.50
N LEU A 29 1.89 3.14 -37.21
CA LEU A 29 2.94 2.72 -38.14
C LEU A 29 2.92 1.21 -38.35
N GLN A 30 2.69 0.42 -37.30
CA GLN A 30 2.54 -1.03 -37.40
C GLN A 30 1.33 -1.41 -38.25
N GLU A 31 0.17 -0.78 -38.03
CA GLU A 31 -1.03 -0.98 -38.86
C GLU A 31 -0.81 -0.51 -40.30
N SER A 32 -0.12 0.62 -40.51
CA SER A 32 0.13 1.15 -41.86
C SER A 32 1.18 0.36 -42.66
N ILE A 33 2.12 -0.30 -41.99
CA ILE A 33 3.17 -1.11 -42.62
C ILE A 33 2.69 -2.54 -42.84
N PHE A 34 1.98 -3.14 -41.88
CA PHE A 34 1.55 -4.54 -41.96
C PHE A 34 0.22 -4.75 -42.70
N ASN A 35 -0.71 -3.78 -42.73
CA ASN A 35 -1.93 -3.92 -43.56
C ASN A 35 -1.68 -3.71 -45.06
N LYS A 36 -0.45 -3.36 -45.47
CA LYS A 36 -0.05 -3.28 -46.88
C LYS A 36 0.78 -4.48 -47.35
N SER A 37 1.05 -5.46 -46.49
CA SER A 37 1.84 -6.65 -46.84
C SER A 37 1.16 -7.95 -46.39
N GLU A 38 -0.07 -8.18 -46.86
CA GLU A 38 -0.53 -9.57 -47.05
C GLU A 38 0.08 -10.10 -48.35
N GLU A 39 1.41 -10.30 -48.36
CA GLU A 39 2.06 -11.24 -49.27
C GLU A 39 3.49 -11.51 -48.77
N ASN A 40 3.66 -12.70 -48.19
CA ASN A 40 4.92 -13.44 -47.99
C ASN A 40 5.97 -12.87 -47.00
N HIS A 41 6.05 -13.45 -45.80
CA HIS A 41 7.16 -14.33 -45.39
C HIS A 41 7.09 -14.77 -43.92
N ASP A 42 7.30 -16.07 -43.70
CA ASP A 42 7.55 -16.69 -42.40
C ASP A 42 8.94 -16.29 -41.86
N PHE A 43 9.01 -15.73 -40.65
CA PHE A 43 10.24 -15.70 -39.86
C PHE A 43 9.96 -16.04 -38.38
N SER A 44 10.54 -17.15 -37.95
CA SER A 44 10.55 -17.65 -36.57
C SER A 44 11.72 -17.02 -35.80
N LEU A 45 11.47 -16.45 -34.62
CA LEU A 45 12.50 -16.05 -33.67
C LEU A 45 12.29 -16.80 -32.35
N HIS A 46 13.30 -17.59 -31.96
CA HIS A 46 13.38 -18.24 -30.66
C HIS A 46 13.94 -17.27 -29.61
N THR A 47 13.26 -17.13 -28.46
CA THR A 47 13.73 -16.37 -27.29
C THR A 47 14.10 -17.30 -26.13
N THR A 48 15.33 -17.19 -25.65
CA THR A 48 15.86 -17.87 -24.46
C THR A 48 15.53 -17.08 -23.18
N ALA A 49 15.15 -17.77 -22.11
CA ALA A 49 14.71 -17.18 -20.85
C ALA A 49 15.87 -16.84 -19.90
N VAL A 50 15.82 -15.68 -19.23
CA VAL A 50 16.76 -15.27 -18.16
C VAL A 50 15.99 -14.81 -16.91
N GLY A 51 16.51 -15.19 -15.74
CA GLY A 51 15.86 -15.10 -14.43
C GLY A 51 15.88 -13.76 -13.70
N ALA A 52 15.04 -13.66 -12.67
CA ALA A 52 14.46 -12.46 -12.08
C ALA A 52 15.38 -11.47 -11.32
N ASN A 53 16.69 -11.70 -11.23
CA ASN A 53 17.61 -10.75 -10.57
C ASN A 53 18.24 -9.72 -11.54
N GLN A 54 17.87 -9.75 -12.82
CA GLN A 54 18.34 -8.81 -13.85
C GLN A 54 17.38 -7.65 -14.14
N LEU A 55 16.26 -7.49 -13.42
CA LEU A 55 15.17 -6.58 -13.83
C LEU A 55 15.52 -5.09 -13.92
N ILE A 56 16.58 -4.61 -13.24
CA ILE A 56 17.02 -3.22 -13.33
C ILE A 56 18.05 -3.04 -14.48
N SER A 57 18.89 -4.05 -14.73
CA SER A 57 19.83 -4.06 -15.87
C SER A 57 19.10 -4.31 -17.20
N SER A 58 18.08 -5.17 -17.19
CA SER A 58 17.35 -5.59 -18.39
C SER A 58 16.43 -4.51 -18.95
N ARG A 59 15.94 -3.56 -18.13
CA ARG A 59 15.22 -2.38 -18.65
C ARG A 59 16.11 -1.47 -19.49
N CYS A 60 17.41 -1.39 -19.18
CA CYS A 60 18.37 -0.68 -20.03
C CYS A 60 18.68 -1.46 -21.31
N GLU A 61 18.73 -2.79 -21.26
CA GLU A 61 19.01 -3.66 -22.42
C GLU A 61 17.84 -3.72 -23.42
N VAL A 62 16.59 -3.80 -22.95
CA VAL A 62 15.38 -3.75 -23.81
C VAL A 62 15.31 -2.42 -24.57
N ILE A 63 15.78 -1.33 -23.97
CA ILE A 63 15.83 -0.01 -24.59
C ILE A 63 17.04 0.14 -25.53
N GLN A 64 18.15 -0.57 -25.27
CA GLN A 64 19.27 -0.67 -26.21
C GLN A 64 18.93 -1.56 -27.43
N GLN A 65 18.10 -2.60 -27.26
CA GLN A 65 17.57 -3.42 -28.35
C GLN A 65 16.64 -2.60 -29.26
N ALA A 66 15.79 -1.73 -28.71
CA ALA A 66 15.00 -0.80 -29.51
C ALA A 66 15.85 0.11 -30.41
N SER A 67 17.08 0.47 -29.98
CA SER A 67 17.98 1.27 -30.84
C SER A 67 18.59 0.50 -32.01
N LYS A 68 18.59 -0.84 -31.96
CA LYS A 68 19.02 -1.71 -33.08
C LYS A 68 17.87 -2.02 -34.04
N GLU A 69 16.64 -2.04 -33.55
CA GLU A 69 15.43 -2.28 -34.35
C GLU A 69 14.88 -1.00 -35.02
N ASP A 70 15.32 0.18 -34.59
CA ASP A 70 14.95 1.48 -35.16
C ASP A 70 15.50 1.75 -36.58
N LEU A 71 16.54 1.01 -37.01
CA LEU A 71 17.29 1.33 -38.23
C LEU A 71 16.52 1.15 -39.55
N PRO A 72 15.74 0.07 -39.80
CA PRO A 72 15.20 -0.21 -41.13
C PRO A 72 14.18 0.84 -41.61
N TRP A 73 13.30 1.29 -40.72
CA TRP A 73 12.23 2.24 -41.08
C TRP A 73 12.74 3.69 -41.14
N ILE A 74 13.79 4.04 -40.40
CA ILE A 74 14.46 5.34 -40.50
C ILE A 74 15.19 5.46 -41.86
N HIS A 75 15.83 4.38 -42.32
CA HIS A 75 16.45 4.35 -43.65
C HIS A 75 15.41 4.46 -44.77
N THR A 76 14.25 3.78 -44.67
CA THR A 76 13.19 3.89 -45.67
C THR A 76 12.53 5.27 -45.68
N LEU A 77 12.30 5.91 -44.51
CA LEU A 77 11.82 7.29 -44.44
C LEU A 77 12.85 8.29 -44.96
N SER A 78 14.14 8.05 -44.71
CA SER A 78 15.21 8.89 -45.27
C SER A 78 15.34 8.77 -46.79
N HIS A 79 15.03 7.59 -47.36
CA HIS A 79 14.96 7.41 -48.81
C HIS A 79 13.71 8.06 -49.40
N LYS A 80 12.55 7.98 -48.73
CA LYS A 80 11.30 8.64 -49.16
C LYS A 80 11.37 10.17 -49.04
N ALA A 81 12.13 10.70 -48.09
CA ALA A 81 12.47 12.12 -48.03
C ALA A 81 13.30 12.62 -49.24
N ASN A 82 13.88 11.70 -50.01
CA ASN A 82 14.59 12.00 -51.27
C ASN A 82 13.77 11.63 -52.52
N ALA A 83 12.50 11.23 -52.38
CA ALA A 83 11.63 10.92 -53.51
C ALA A 83 11.20 12.21 -54.25
N ASN A 84 10.83 12.05 -55.53
CA ASN A 84 10.42 13.16 -56.40
C ASN A 84 9.03 13.72 -56.06
N ASP A 85 8.24 13.00 -55.26
CA ASP A 85 6.94 13.46 -54.77
C ASP A 85 7.12 14.43 -53.59
N ILE A 86 6.67 15.67 -53.78
CA ILE A 86 6.83 16.77 -52.83
C ILE A 86 6.04 16.49 -51.54
N GLU A 87 4.86 15.87 -51.63
CA GLU A 87 4.01 15.62 -50.46
C GLU A 87 4.57 14.49 -49.58
N GLU A 88 5.02 13.39 -50.18
CA GLU A 88 5.67 12.28 -49.45
C GLU A 88 6.99 12.73 -48.81
N ARG A 89 7.73 13.61 -49.49
CA ARG A 89 8.96 14.19 -48.99
C ARG A 89 8.73 15.06 -47.75
N ASP A 90 7.79 15.99 -47.79
CA ASP A 90 7.50 16.89 -46.67
C ASP A 90 6.96 16.13 -45.45
N SER A 91 6.13 15.11 -45.68
CA SER A 91 5.62 14.22 -44.64
C SER A 91 6.76 13.43 -43.98
N SER A 92 7.64 12.82 -44.78
CA SER A 92 8.81 12.07 -44.30
C SER A 92 9.78 12.96 -43.51
N ASP A 93 10.05 14.18 -43.99
CA ASP A 93 10.91 15.15 -43.32
C ASP A 93 10.33 15.66 -41.99
N ARG A 94 9.00 15.83 -41.92
CA ARG A 94 8.32 16.19 -40.66
C ARG A 94 8.44 15.06 -39.63
N ILE A 95 8.25 13.81 -40.04
CA ILE A 95 8.38 12.64 -39.17
C ILE A 95 9.83 12.50 -38.67
N LEU A 96 10.82 12.66 -39.54
CA LEU A 96 12.23 12.61 -39.16
C LEU A 96 12.61 13.72 -38.17
N ARG A 97 12.11 14.94 -38.36
CA ARG A 97 12.31 16.04 -37.41
C ARG A 97 11.70 15.75 -36.04
N ARG A 98 10.47 15.22 -36.01
CA ARG A 98 9.80 14.83 -34.76
C ARG A 98 10.55 13.70 -34.06
N TYR A 99 11.01 12.68 -34.80
CA TYR A 99 11.82 11.58 -34.26
C TYR A 99 13.13 12.08 -33.66
N ARG A 100 13.88 12.96 -34.38
CA ARG A 100 15.13 13.54 -33.86
C ARG A 100 14.90 14.36 -32.58
N SER A 101 13.83 15.15 -32.55
CA SER A 101 13.43 15.92 -31.35
C SER A 101 13.13 14.99 -30.17
N LEU A 102 12.33 13.95 -30.40
CA LEU A 102 11.98 12.95 -29.40
C LEU A 102 13.21 12.16 -28.91
N ARG A 103 14.12 11.79 -29.81
CA ARG A 103 15.38 11.13 -29.44
C ARG A 103 16.25 12.02 -28.56
N SER A 104 16.29 13.33 -28.84
CA SER A 104 16.98 14.31 -28.00
C SER A 104 16.34 14.43 -26.61
N THR A 105 15.00 14.48 -26.52
CA THR A 105 14.31 14.55 -25.23
C THR A 105 14.52 13.29 -24.40
N ILE A 106 14.44 12.10 -25.03
CA ILE A 106 14.74 10.82 -24.39
C ILE A 106 16.18 10.79 -23.86
N ALA A 107 17.16 11.29 -24.63
CA ALA A 107 18.55 11.36 -24.17
C ALA A 107 18.71 12.24 -22.92
N LYS A 108 18.08 13.42 -22.91
CA LYS A 108 18.06 14.32 -21.73
C LYS A 108 17.41 13.67 -20.51
N LEU A 109 16.30 12.94 -20.70
CA LEU A 109 15.64 12.23 -19.62
C LEU A 109 16.49 11.08 -19.07
N ARG A 110 17.21 10.35 -19.92
CA ARG A 110 18.17 9.32 -19.48
C ARG A 110 19.30 9.91 -18.65
N GLU A 111 19.85 11.05 -19.07
CA GLU A 111 20.88 11.74 -18.31
C GLU A 111 20.38 12.19 -16.94
N LYS A 112 19.17 12.79 -16.89
CA LYS A 112 18.51 13.14 -15.62
C LYS A 112 18.29 11.94 -14.72
N SER A 113 17.81 10.83 -15.27
CA SER A 113 17.60 9.59 -14.53
C SER A 113 18.91 9.04 -13.95
N LYS A 114 20.03 9.13 -14.68
CA LYS A 114 21.34 8.73 -14.18
C LYS A 114 21.82 9.64 -13.04
N LYS A 115 21.62 10.95 -13.16
CA LYS A 115 21.96 11.92 -12.11
C LYS A 115 21.17 11.66 -10.83
N LEU A 116 19.86 11.46 -10.94
CA LEU A 116 19.01 11.13 -9.80
C LEU A 116 19.36 9.79 -9.16
N ALA A 117 19.74 8.79 -9.96
CA ALA A 117 20.21 7.50 -9.43
C ALA A 117 21.50 7.66 -8.62
N ALA A 118 22.47 8.42 -9.13
CA ALA A 118 23.72 8.70 -8.41
C ALA A 118 23.50 9.54 -7.13
N GLU A 119 22.56 10.49 -7.17
CA GLU A 119 22.18 11.26 -5.99
C GLU A 119 21.50 10.37 -4.93
N ALA A 120 20.60 9.48 -5.35
CA ALA A 120 19.95 8.53 -4.45
C ALA A 120 20.95 7.56 -3.80
N GLU A 121 21.93 7.07 -4.57
CA GLU A 121 23.02 6.24 -4.06
C GLU A 121 23.86 7.00 -3.02
N SER A 122 24.25 8.23 -3.33
CA SER A 122 24.99 9.08 -2.38
C SER A 122 24.20 9.38 -1.09
N VAL A 123 22.89 9.62 -1.19
CA VAL A 123 22.03 9.81 -0.01
C VAL A 123 21.95 8.52 0.80
N ASN A 124 21.85 7.36 0.14
CA ASN A 124 21.81 6.05 0.81
C ASN A 124 23.10 5.80 1.60
N ASP A 125 24.26 6.00 0.97
CA ASP A 125 25.57 5.83 1.63
C ASP A 125 25.71 6.74 2.86
N ASN A 126 25.25 7.99 2.77
CA ASN A 126 25.26 8.92 3.89
C ASN A 126 24.32 8.50 5.04
N VAL A 127 23.17 7.90 4.71
CA VAL A 127 22.24 7.39 5.71
C VAL A 127 22.81 6.14 6.36
N GLU A 128 23.36 5.21 5.60
CA GLU A 128 24.01 4.01 6.12
C GLU A 128 25.16 4.37 7.06
N LYS A 129 26.04 5.29 6.66
CA LYS A 129 27.12 5.76 7.52
C LYS A 129 26.61 6.40 8.82
N LYS A 130 25.55 7.22 8.77
CA LYS A 130 24.95 7.81 9.97
C LYS A 130 24.33 6.76 10.89
N LEU A 131 23.73 5.73 10.32
CA LEU A 131 23.17 4.61 11.10
C LEU A 131 24.28 3.80 11.76
N GLU A 132 25.38 3.53 11.06
CA GLU A 132 26.57 2.88 11.63
C GLU A 132 27.17 3.69 12.79
N GLU A 133 27.30 5.01 12.63
CA GLU A 133 27.78 5.91 13.69
C GLU A 133 26.85 5.87 14.92
N GLN A 134 25.53 5.91 14.71
CA GLN A 134 24.54 5.81 15.79
C GLN A 134 24.56 4.45 16.48
N GLU A 135 24.74 3.35 15.75
CA GLU A 135 24.85 2.01 16.31
C GLU A 135 26.09 1.89 17.18
N ILE A 136 27.24 2.38 16.71
CA ILE A 136 28.49 2.39 17.48
C ILE A 136 28.34 3.21 18.77
N ASP A 137 27.70 4.38 18.71
CA ASP A 137 27.51 5.21 19.90
C ASP A 137 26.52 4.59 20.89
N TRP A 138 25.46 3.95 20.39
CA TRP A 138 24.52 3.20 21.21
C TRP A 138 25.18 1.99 21.88
N GLU A 139 26.04 1.25 21.17
CA GLU A 139 26.82 0.16 21.76
C GLU A 139 27.75 0.63 22.89
N LYS A 140 28.42 1.78 22.72
CA LYS A 140 29.25 2.36 23.78
C LYS A 140 28.41 2.73 25.00
N GLU A 141 27.26 3.36 24.79
CA GLU A 141 26.35 3.72 25.88
C GLU A 141 25.85 2.47 26.63
N MET A 142 25.50 1.41 25.90
CA MET A 142 25.06 0.15 26.48
C MET A 142 26.18 -0.56 27.26
N LYS A 143 27.44 -0.50 26.80
CA LYS A 143 28.59 -1.00 27.56
C LYS A 143 28.77 -0.25 28.88
N VAL A 144 28.72 1.08 28.85
CA VAL A 144 28.85 1.91 30.08
C VAL A 144 27.72 1.62 31.06
N LYS A 145 26.47 1.55 30.58
CA LYS A 145 25.31 1.18 31.42
C LYS A 145 25.45 -0.23 31.98
N GLY A 146 25.95 -1.18 31.17
CA GLY A 146 26.26 -2.54 31.60
C GLY A 146 27.26 -2.58 32.75
N GLU A 147 28.39 -1.88 32.62
CA GLU A 147 29.39 -1.76 33.68
C GLU A 147 28.81 -1.11 34.95
N GLN A 148 27.95 -0.09 34.81
CA GLN A 148 27.31 0.57 35.95
C GLN A 148 26.34 -0.38 36.66
N ILE A 149 25.59 -1.19 35.92
CA ILE A 149 24.72 -2.23 36.49
C ILE A 149 25.56 -3.29 37.21
N GLU A 150 26.68 -3.73 36.65
CA GLU A 150 27.58 -4.68 37.31
C GLU A 150 28.16 -4.11 38.61
N ARG A 151 28.57 -2.83 38.62
CA ARG A 151 29.03 -2.16 39.86
C ARG A 151 27.93 -2.09 40.91
N LEU A 152 26.71 -1.73 40.53
CA LEU A 152 25.56 -1.70 41.44
C LEU A 152 25.23 -3.09 41.99
N LYS A 153 25.28 -4.13 41.14
CA LYS A 153 25.12 -5.53 41.56
C LYS A 153 26.20 -5.95 42.56
N ALA A 154 27.45 -5.54 42.34
CA ALA A 154 28.55 -5.84 43.27
C ALA A 154 28.35 -5.16 44.63
N ILE A 155 27.91 -3.88 44.64
CA ILE A 155 27.59 -3.15 45.88
C ILE A 155 26.47 -3.85 46.65
N LEU A 156 25.38 -4.23 45.98
CA LEU A 156 24.27 -4.98 46.60
C LEU A 156 24.71 -6.35 47.12
N ALA A 157 25.61 -7.03 46.41
CA ALA A 157 26.16 -8.32 46.82
C ALA A 157 27.14 -8.22 48.02
N ASP A 158 27.73 -7.05 48.27
CA ASP A 158 28.59 -6.80 49.43
C ASP A 158 27.81 -6.25 50.63
N GLU A 159 26.76 -5.46 50.41
CA GLU A 159 25.81 -5.03 51.47
C GLU A 159 25.09 -6.23 52.09
N THR A 160 24.78 -7.27 51.30
CA THR A 160 24.20 -8.54 51.80
C THR A 160 25.18 -9.42 52.59
N LYS A 161 26.49 -9.10 52.60
CA LYS A 161 27.50 -9.79 53.42
C LYS A 161 27.80 -9.08 54.75
N SER A 162 27.21 -7.92 55.01
CA SER A 162 27.26 -7.26 56.32
C SER A 162 26.27 -7.93 57.28
N PRO A 163 26.72 -8.55 58.40
CA PRO A 163 25.83 -9.29 59.28
C PRO A 163 25.10 -8.32 60.22
N CYS A 164 23.97 -7.77 59.77
CA CYS A 164 22.95 -7.23 60.67
C CYS A 164 21.82 -8.25 60.79
N VAL A 165 21.88 -9.03 61.86
CA VAL A 165 20.86 -10.01 62.25
C VAL A 165 19.57 -9.26 62.57
N SER A 166 18.51 -9.54 61.79
CA SER A 166 17.13 -9.34 62.22
C SER A 166 16.32 -10.57 61.79
N PRO A 167 15.66 -11.27 62.73
CA PRO A 167 14.83 -12.44 62.42
C PRO A 167 13.47 -11.96 61.88
N SER A 168 13.43 -11.52 60.62
CA SER A 168 12.19 -11.24 59.88
C SER A 168 12.20 -11.83 58.46
N ALA A 169 13.17 -12.72 58.18
CA ALA A 169 13.48 -13.18 56.83
C ALA A 169 12.57 -14.29 56.28
N ASN A 170 11.62 -14.82 57.07
CA ASN A 170 10.70 -15.86 56.56
C ASN A 170 9.46 -15.28 55.85
N SER A 171 9.11 -14.01 56.10
CA SER A 171 7.97 -13.35 55.42
C SER A 171 8.38 -12.65 54.12
N GLU A 172 9.61 -12.12 54.05
CA GLU A 172 10.10 -11.47 52.82
C GLU A 172 10.56 -12.49 51.77
N LYS A 173 11.05 -13.65 52.21
CA LYS A 173 11.49 -14.70 51.29
C LYS A 173 10.33 -15.37 50.55
N SER A 174 9.18 -15.56 51.20
CA SER A 174 7.98 -16.05 50.50
C SER A 174 7.45 -15.01 49.52
N HIS A 175 7.50 -13.71 49.86
CA HIS A 175 7.07 -12.64 48.96
C HIS A 175 7.98 -12.52 47.73
N LEU A 176 9.29 -12.71 47.89
CA LEU A 176 10.24 -12.73 46.78
C LEU A 176 10.05 -13.97 45.90
N ASP A 177 9.78 -15.14 46.47
CA ASP A 177 9.49 -16.36 45.70
C ASP A 177 8.17 -16.22 44.92
N ASP A 178 7.14 -15.62 45.53
CA ASP A 178 5.87 -15.30 44.86
C ASP A 178 6.08 -14.27 43.72
N GLU A 179 6.90 -13.26 43.93
CA GLU A 179 7.22 -12.24 42.92
C GLU A 179 8.05 -12.82 41.76
N ILE A 180 9.02 -13.70 42.05
CA ILE A 180 9.77 -14.43 41.04
C ILE A 180 8.83 -15.31 40.21
N GLN A 181 7.89 -16.01 40.85
CA GLN A 181 6.91 -16.83 40.14
C GLN A 181 6.02 -15.99 39.21
N VAL A 182 5.54 -14.84 39.67
CA VAL A 182 4.74 -13.90 38.86
C VAL A 182 5.57 -13.37 37.67
N LEU A 183 6.85 -13.05 37.87
CA LEU A 183 7.74 -12.59 36.80
C LEU A 183 8.03 -13.71 35.78
N GLU A 184 8.21 -14.96 36.21
CA GLU A 184 8.37 -16.11 35.33
C GLU A 184 7.11 -16.39 34.50
N GLU A 185 5.92 -16.27 35.11
CA GLU A 185 4.65 -16.36 34.40
C GLU A 185 4.49 -15.24 33.37
N ALA A 186 4.88 -14.01 33.72
CA ALA A 186 4.87 -12.87 32.81
C ALA A 186 5.84 -13.05 31.62
N ILE A 187 7.04 -13.57 31.86
CA ILE A 187 8.01 -13.90 30.80
C ILE A 187 7.45 -14.99 29.89
N ASN A 188 6.85 -16.04 30.45
CA ASN A 188 6.22 -17.11 29.68
C ASN A 188 5.06 -16.61 28.83
N LEU A 189 4.25 -15.68 29.35
CA LEU A 189 3.17 -15.02 28.60
C LEU A 189 3.75 -14.21 27.43
N ARG A 190 4.78 -13.40 27.69
CA ARG A 190 5.48 -12.60 26.66
C ARG A 190 6.06 -13.48 25.55
N GLN A 191 6.62 -14.64 25.89
CA GLN A 191 7.12 -15.60 24.90
C GLN A 191 6.01 -16.25 24.06
N ARG A 192 4.80 -16.45 24.61
CA ARG A 192 3.64 -16.89 23.81
C ARG A 192 3.19 -15.78 22.87
N GLU A 193 3.05 -14.55 23.37
CA GLU A 193 2.71 -13.38 22.54
C GLU A 193 3.72 -13.17 21.40
N LEU A 194 5.03 -13.30 21.67
CA LEU A 194 6.08 -13.22 20.64
C LEU A 194 5.95 -14.34 19.59
N ARG A 195 5.59 -15.57 20.01
CA ARG A 195 5.33 -16.67 19.06
C ARG A 195 4.11 -16.39 18.19
N ASP A 196 3.06 -15.84 18.76
CA ASP A 196 1.84 -15.49 18.04
C ASP A 196 2.07 -14.32 17.07
N LEU A 197 2.79 -13.29 17.49
CA LEU A 197 3.20 -12.18 16.62
C LEU A 197 4.11 -12.66 15.48
N HIS A 198 5.01 -13.61 15.74
CA HIS A 198 5.84 -14.21 14.69
C HIS A 198 5.02 -15.03 13.69
N ALA A 199 4.02 -15.79 14.18
CA ALA A 199 3.08 -16.52 13.33
C ALA A 199 2.22 -15.57 12.49
N ALA A 200 1.70 -14.49 13.08
CA ALA A 200 0.97 -13.44 12.38
C ALA A 200 1.84 -12.77 11.32
N THR A 201 3.10 -12.46 11.65
CA THR A 201 4.05 -11.86 10.70
C THR A 201 4.34 -12.79 9.53
N LYS A 202 4.53 -14.10 9.78
CA LYS A 202 4.68 -15.11 8.72
C LYS A 202 3.41 -15.20 7.85
N SER A 203 2.23 -15.17 8.46
CA SER A 203 0.94 -15.16 7.76
C SER A 203 0.81 -13.93 6.84
N VAL A 204 1.07 -12.73 7.35
CA VAL A 204 1.04 -11.48 6.58
C VAL A 204 2.08 -11.47 5.46
N LYS A 205 3.30 -11.98 5.70
CA LYS A 205 4.33 -12.11 4.65
C LYS A 205 3.87 -13.03 3.52
N THR A 206 3.35 -14.22 3.84
CA THR A 206 2.83 -15.15 2.83
C THR A 206 1.60 -14.60 2.09
N GLU A 207 0.74 -13.84 2.77
CA GLU A 207 -0.41 -13.17 2.15
C GLU A 207 0.00 -12.05 1.20
N ARG A 208 0.98 -11.22 1.59
CA ARG A 208 1.56 -10.19 0.70
C ARG A 208 2.21 -10.81 -0.52
N GLU A 209 2.90 -11.95 -0.37
CA GLU A 209 3.47 -12.68 -1.49
C GLU A 209 2.40 -13.27 -2.42
N CYS A 210 1.33 -13.84 -1.86
CA CYS A 210 0.16 -14.29 -2.63
C CYS A 210 -0.47 -13.13 -3.42
N LYS A 211 -0.60 -11.96 -2.80
CA LYS A 211 -1.17 -10.77 -3.43
C LYS A 211 -0.30 -10.29 -4.60
N ARG A 212 1.03 -10.20 -4.41
CA ARG A 212 1.98 -9.87 -5.48
C ARG A 212 1.92 -10.86 -6.64
N LYS A 213 1.84 -12.18 -6.36
CA LYS A 213 1.73 -13.21 -7.41
C LYS A 213 0.40 -13.11 -8.17
N ARG A 214 -0.70 -12.72 -7.50
CA ARG A 214 -2.00 -12.45 -8.16
C ARG A 214 -1.94 -11.21 -9.05
N GLU A 215 -1.40 -10.11 -8.55
CA GLU A 215 -1.24 -8.86 -9.31
C GLU A 215 -0.33 -9.07 -10.53
N ASN A 216 0.74 -9.87 -10.39
CA ASN A 216 1.62 -10.21 -11.50
C ASN A 216 0.92 -11.10 -12.55
N LEU A 217 0.09 -12.06 -12.11
CA LEU A 217 -0.76 -12.82 -13.04
C LEU A 217 -1.79 -11.94 -13.76
N GLU A 218 -2.42 -11.00 -13.05
CA GLU A 218 -3.38 -10.06 -13.63
C GLU A 218 -2.71 -9.14 -14.65
N ALA A 219 -1.51 -8.65 -14.35
CA ALA A 219 -0.68 -7.89 -15.28
C ALA A 219 -0.32 -8.71 -16.53
N LEU A 220 0.12 -9.97 -16.37
CA LEU A 220 0.43 -10.88 -17.47
C LEU A 220 -0.79 -11.24 -18.33
N LEU A 221 -1.98 -11.35 -17.73
CA LEU A 221 -3.22 -11.60 -18.45
C LEU A 221 -3.72 -10.35 -19.18
N SER A 222 -3.47 -9.15 -18.63
CA SER A 222 -3.85 -7.88 -19.25
C SER A 222 -2.95 -7.49 -20.43
N SER A 223 -1.69 -7.95 -20.46
CA SER A 223 -0.72 -7.64 -21.52
C SER A 223 -0.79 -8.56 -22.74
N SER A 224 -1.58 -9.65 -22.71
CA SER A 224 -1.70 -10.57 -23.84
C SER A 224 -3.11 -11.19 -23.95
N PRO A 225 -4.00 -10.63 -24.80
CA PRO A 225 -5.36 -11.13 -24.97
C PRO A 225 -5.50 -12.25 -26.03
N ARG A 226 -4.41 -12.71 -26.66
CA ARG A 226 -4.45 -13.78 -27.67
C ARG A 226 -3.84 -15.09 -27.16
N LYS A 227 -4.74 -16.01 -26.80
CA LYS A 227 -4.64 -17.48 -26.79
C LYS A 227 -3.22 -18.07 -26.83
N GLN A 228 -2.67 -18.38 -25.66
CA GLN A 228 -2.31 -19.73 -25.23
C GLN A 228 -1.55 -19.58 -23.91
N ALA A 229 -1.92 -20.43 -22.95
CA ALA A 229 -1.35 -20.44 -21.62
C ALA A 229 0.18 -20.51 -21.66
N HIS A 230 0.82 -19.36 -21.47
CA HIS A 230 2.27 -19.28 -21.24
C HIS A 230 2.61 -20.26 -20.12
N PRO A 231 3.68 -21.06 -20.25
CA PRO A 231 4.10 -21.99 -19.19
C PRO A 231 4.23 -21.29 -17.83
N ASP A 232 4.58 -20.01 -17.83
CA ASP A 232 4.71 -19.19 -16.62
C ASP A 232 3.36 -18.85 -15.97
N VAL A 233 2.31 -18.62 -16.77
CA VAL A 233 0.94 -18.44 -16.26
C VAL A 233 0.42 -19.75 -15.65
N ARG A 234 0.74 -20.90 -16.25
CA ARG A 234 0.40 -22.22 -15.69
C ARG A 234 1.17 -22.52 -14.40
N LYS A 235 2.47 -22.21 -14.36
CA LYS A 235 3.33 -22.37 -13.17
C LYS A 235 2.86 -21.49 -12.02
N LEU A 236 2.61 -20.20 -12.28
CA LEU A 236 2.09 -19.26 -11.27
C LEU A 236 0.68 -19.65 -10.80
N CYS A 237 -0.18 -20.14 -11.69
CA CYS A 237 -1.49 -20.70 -11.30
C CYS A 237 -1.35 -21.95 -10.42
N ALA A 238 -0.41 -22.86 -10.73
CA ALA A 238 -0.16 -24.06 -9.95
C ALA A 238 0.43 -23.72 -8.57
N GLU A 239 1.35 -22.77 -8.52
CA GLU A 239 1.95 -22.27 -7.28
C GLU A 239 0.93 -21.56 -6.39
N LEU A 240 0.07 -20.71 -6.96
CA LEU A 240 -1.04 -20.11 -6.21
C LEU A 240 -2.03 -21.15 -5.70
N LYS A 241 -2.36 -22.18 -6.48
CA LYS A 241 -3.20 -23.30 -6.02
C LYS A 241 -2.56 -24.06 -4.87
N LEU A 242 -1.25 -24.31 -4.92
CA LEU A 242 -0.52 -24.97 -3.82
C LEU A 242 -0.46 -24.10 -2.56
N MET A 243 -0.24 -22.79 -2.69
CA MET A 243 -0.25 -21.87 -1.54
C MET A 243 -1.66 -21.72 -0.94
N LEU A 244 -2.70 -21.65 -1.77
CA LEU A 244 -4.10 -21.63 -1.32
C LEU A 244 -4.50 -22.94 -0.64
N ALA A 245 -4.04 -24.09 -1.15
CA ALA A 245 -4.27 -25.39 -0.53
C ALA A 245 -3.55 -25.51 0.82
N ARG A 246 -2.32 -25.00 0.94
CA ARG A 246 -1.59 -24.92 2.22
C ARG A 246 -2.24 -23.95 3.23
N LYS A 247 -2.99 -22.93 2.78
CA LYS A 247 -3.73 -21.99 3.63
C LYS A 247 -5.04 -22.58 4.20
N LYS A 248 -5.52 -23.73 3.70
CA LYS A 248 -6.62 -24.50 4.31
C LYS A 248 -6.07 -25.57 5.26
N PRO A 249 -5.65 -25.19 6.48
CA PRO A 249 -6.32 -25.78 7.63
C PRO A 249 -6.36 -24.79 8.82
N HIS A 250 -7.45 -24.04 8.97
CA HIS A 250 -7.84 -23.54 10.31
C HIS A 250 -9.30 -23.09 10.48
N GLU A 251 -10.14 -23.13 9.43
CA GLU A 251 -11.54 -22.65 9.54
C GLU A 251 -12.61 -23.77 9.66
N THR A 252 -12.25 -25.05 9.69
CA THR A 252 -13.25 -26.14 9.79
C THR A 252 -13.16 -26.89 11.11
N LYS A 253 -13.55 -26.23 12.21
CA LYS A 253 -14.01 -26.89 13.45
C LYS A 253 -15.15 -26.09 14.10
N THR A 254 -16.20 -25.84 13.34
CA THR A 254 -17.51 -25.47 13.90
C THR A 254 -18.59 -25.98 12.94
N GLY A 255 -19.37 -26.96 13.40
CA GLY A 255 -20.64 -27.35 12.78
C GLY A 255 -20.63 -28.61 11.92
N GLU A 256 -20.48 -29.77 12.55
CA GLU A 256 -20.87 -31.07 11.99
C GLU A 256 -22.39 -31.26 12.14
N VAL A 257 -23.17 -31.18 11.05
CA VAL A 257 -24.47 -31.89 10.93
C VAL A 257 -24.71 -32.32 9.47
N THR A 258 -24.39 -33.59 9.22
CA THR A 258 -25.04 -34.55 8.31
C THR A 258 -25.82 -34.05 7.07
N ARG A 259 -25.41 -34.51 5.87
CA ARG A 259 -26.24 -35.45 5.08
C ARG A 259 -25.43 -36.14 3.96
N LYS A 260 -25.67 -37.45 3.87
CA LYS A 260 -25.00 -38.42 3.01
C LYS A 260 -25.48 -38.30 1.55
N LYS A 261 -24.51 -38.52 0.64
CA LYS A 261 -24.56 -39.01 -0.75
C LYS A 261 -25.94 -39.33 -1.37
N ALA A 262 -26.18 -38.79 -2.56
CA ALA A 262 -26.76 -39.52 -3.69
C ALA A 262 -26.22 -38.99 -5.03
N LYS A 263 -25.97 -39.92 -5.96
CA LYS A 263 -25.36 -39.75 -7.29
C LYS A 263 -26.33 -39.17 -8.34
N LYS A 264 -25.75 -38.47 -9.32
CA LYS A 264 -26.14 -38.33 -10.74
C LYS A 264 -27.46 -37.59 -11.08
N SER A 265 -27.29 -36.34 -11.54
CA SER A 265 -27.93 -35.77 -12.75
C SER A 265 -27.27 -34.40 -13.01
N SER A 266 -26.30 -34.27 -13.93
CA SER A 266 -26.51 -33.73 -15.28
C SER A 266 -27.25 -32.38 -15.35
N GLY A 267 -26.51 -31.28 -15.52
CA GLY A 267 -26.81 -30.34 -16.61
C GLY A 267 -27.20 -28.89 -16.31
N THR A 268 -27.43 -28.46 -15.07
CA THR A 268 -28.04 -27.12 -14.83
C THR A 268 -27.47 -26.29 -13.68
N GLU A 269 -26.36 -26.69 -13.04
CA GLU A 269 -25.80 -25.95 -11.89
C GLU A 269 -24.94 -24.72 -12.25
N SER A 270 -24.60 -24.50 -13.54
CA SER A 270 -23.69 -23.41 -13.93
C SER A 270 -24.36 -22.04 -14.01
N THR A 271 -25.69 -21.97 -14.15
CA THR A 271 -26.43 -20.71 -14.26
C THR A 271 -26.67 -20.08 -12.89
N ASP A 272 -26.96 -20.90 -11.87
CA ASP A 272 -27.22 -20.41 -10.51
C ASP A 272 -25.93 -19.93 -9.82
N GLN A 273 -24.81 -20.63 -10.04
CA GLN A 273 -23.50 -20.17 -9.56
C GLN A 273 -23.05 -18.85 -10.21
N CYS A 274 -23.43 -18.58 -11.47
CA CYS A 274 -23.14 -17.29 -12.11
C CYS A 274 -23.97 -16.15 -11.54
N ALA A 275 -25.23 -16.41 -11.16
CA ALA A 275 -26.10 -15.42 -10.53
C ALA A 275 -25.63 -15.09 -9.10
N GLU A 276 -25.24 -16.10 -8.32
CA GLU A 276 -24.65 -15.90 -6.98
C GLU A 276 -23.30 -15.16 -7.04
N LEU A 277 -22.42 -15.52 -7.98
CA LEU A 277 -21.16 -14.79 -8.20
C LEU A 277 -21.41 -13.34 -8.66
N GLY A 278 -22.48 -13.11 -9.43
CA GLY A 278 -22.94 -11.78 -9.82
C GLY A 278 -23.38 -10.94 -8.61
N ALA A 279 -24.21 -11.50 -7.73
CA ALA A 279 -24.67 -10.85 -6.50
C ALA A 279 -23.48 -10.50 -5.59
N VAL A 280 -22.57 -11.46 -5.34
CA VAL A 280 -21.35 -11.24 -4.54
C VAL A 280 -20.45 -10.18 -5.17
N ARG A 281 -20.35 -10.14 -6.51
CA ARG A 281 -19.57 -9.11 -7.21
C ARG A 281 -20.19 -7.72 -7.06
N THR A 282 -21.51 -7.60 -7.17
CA THR A 282 -22.20 -6.32 -6.95
C THR A 282 -22.08 -5.84 -5.52
N GLU A 283 -22.18 -6.74 -4.54
CA GLU A 283 -22.00 -6.42 -3.13
C GLU A 283 -20.55 -6.01 -2.83
N LEU A 284 -19.57 -6.68 -3.42
CA LEU A 284 -18.16 -6.30 -3.30
C LEU A 284 -17.88 -4.91 -3.91
N VAL A 285 -18.51 -4.59 -5.05
CA VAL A 285 -18.41 -3.26 -5.67
C VAL A 285 -19.06 -2.20 -4.78
N ALA A 286 -20.22 -2.49 -4.18
CA ALA A 286 -20.86 -1.59 -3.22
C ALA A 286 -19.98 -1.35 -1.99
N ARG A 287 -19.42 -2.41 -1.38
CA ARG A 287 -18.48 -2.31 -0.26
C ARG A 287 -17.19 -1.57 -0.63
N LYS A 288 -16.66 -1.77 -1.84
CA LYS A 288 -15.50 -1.01 -2.35
C LYS A 288 -15.80 0.48 -2.50
N ARG A 289 -17.00 0.85 -2.94
CA ARG A 289 -17.43 2.27 -3.01
C ARG A 289 -17.54 2.88 -1.62
N ILE A 290 -18.12 2.15 -0.65
CA ILE A 290 -18.19 2.60 0.75
C ILE A 290 -16.78 2.83 1.32
N LEU A 291 -15.87 1.89 1.10
CA LEU A 291 -14.47 2.02 1.54
C LEU A 291 -13.73 3.16 0.83
N ALA A 292 -13.94 3.36 -0.47
CA ALA A 292 -13.34 4.48 -1.21
C ALA A 292 -13.86 5.83 -0.70
N ASN A 293 -15.15 5.91 -0.35
CA ASN A 293 -15.75 7.09 0.27
C ASN A 293 -15.19 7.32 1.69
N LEU A 294 -15.02 6.27 2.48
CA LEU A 294 -14.39 6.39 3.81
C LEU A 294 -12.93 6.84 3.71
N ILE A 295 -12.16 6.29 2.77
CA ILE A 295 -10.75 6.65 2.56
C ILE A 295 -10.63 8.10 2.08
N SER A 296 -11.47 8.55 1.15
CA SER A 296 -11.46 9.94 0.68
C SER A 296 -11.86 10.91 1.79
N ARG A 297 -12.84 10.55 2.63
CA ARG A 297 -13.16 11.31 3.85
C ARG A 297 -11.96 11.38 4.79
N LEU A 298 -11.41 10.25 5.23
CA LEU A 298 -10.23 10.23 6.12
C LEU A 298 -9.04 11.00 5.55
N ARG A 299 -8.86 10.99 4.22
CA ARG A 299 -7.82 11.80 3.56
C ARG A 299 -8.13 13.30 3.64
N SER A 300 -9.37 13.72 3.35
CA SER A 300 -9.79 15.12 3.50
C SER A 300 -9.64 15.60 4.94
N ILE A 301 -9.89 14.73 5.92
CA ILE A 301 -9.69 14.96 7.34
C ILE A 301 -8.21 15.26 7.64
N VAL A 302 -7.30 14.45 7.10
CA VAL A 302 -5.84 14.60 7.31
C VAL A 302 -5.26 15.80 6.53
N GLU A 303 -5.72 16.04 5.30
CA GLU A 303 -5.24 17.13 4.45
C GLU A 303 -5.71 18.52 4.90
N SER A 304 -6.82 18.59 5.65
CA SER A 304 -7.39 19.85 6.11
C SER A 304 -6.73 20.45 7.36
N ASN A 305 -5.60 19.90 7.83
CA ASN A 305 -4.90 20.33 9.07
C ASN A 305 -5.90 20.65 10.18
N TRP A 306 -6.74 19.68 10.54
CA TRP A 306 -7.62 19.89 11.67
C TRP A 306 -6.81 20.09 12.93
N ASP A 307 -7.02 21.22 13.59
CA ASP A 307 -6.62 21.49 14.97
C ASP A 307 -7.35 20.55 15.95
N MET A 308 -7.05 19.26 15.83
CA MET A 308 -7.29 18.22 16.83
C MET A 308 -6.14 18.15 17.84
N GLU A 309 -5.15 19.05 17.73
CA GLU A 309 -4.01 19.15 18.66
C GLU A 309 -4.45 19.39 20.10
N GLU A 310 -5.68 19.90 20.31
CA GLU A 310 -6.28 20.04 21.63
C GLU A 310 -7.38 19.01 21.90
N VAL A 311 -7.13 18.13 22.88
CA VAL A 311 -8.14 17.25 23.51
C VAL A 311 -9.31 18.07 24.12
N SER A 312 -9.12 19.38 24.30
CA SER A 312 -10.09 20.41 24.73
C SER A 312 -10.89 21.06 23.58
N SER A 313 -10.73 20.61 22.34
CA SER A 313 -11.48 21.15 21.21
C SER A 313 -12.97 20.80 21.28
N ILE A 314 -13.85 21.75 20.95
CA ILE A 314 -15.31 21.55 20.94
C ILE A 314 -15.69 20.42 19.96
N LYS A 315 -14.96 20.31 18.84
CA LYS A 315 -15.17 19.27 17.82
C LYS A 315 -14.89 17.87 18.37
N SER A 316 -13.84 17.68 19.16
CA SER A 316 -13.51 16.38 19.75
C SER A 316 -14.56 15.96 20.80
N CYS A 317 -15.11 16.92 21.55
CA CYS A 317 -16.19 16.66 22.50
C CYS A 317 -17.51 16.25 21.81
N ILE A 318 -17.84 16.90 20.68
CA ILE A 318 -18.99 16.52 19.84
C ILE A 318 -18.82 15.10 19.29
N LEU A 319 -17.64 14.78 18.74
CA LEU A 319 -17.36 13.45 18.18
C LEU A 319 -17.35 12.35 19.25
N ASN A 320 -16.79 12.62 20.44
CA ASN A 320 -16.82 11.67 21.55
C ASN A 320 -18.26 11.40 22.02
N SER A 321 -19.11 12.44 22.08
CA SER A 321 -20.52 12.29 22.43
C SER A 321 -21.26 11.43 21.38
N LEU A 322 -20.98 11.63 20.10
CA LEU A 322 -21.55 10.79 19.03
C LEU A 322 -21.07 9.33 19.13
N TYR A 323 -19.80 9.11 19.42
CA TYR A 323 -19.24 7.77 19.58
C TYR A 323 -19.90 7.00 20.74
N LEU A 324 -20.10 7.65 21.89
CA LEU A 324 -20.78 7.06 23.04
C LEU A 324 -22.26 6.71 22.77
N HIS A 325 -22.90 7.40 21.83
CA HIS A 325 -24.30 7.19 21.44
C HIS A 325 -24.45 6.36 20.16
N SER A 326 -23.55 5.41 19.92
CA SER A 326 -23.60 4.50 18.76
C SER A 326 -23.65 5.23 17.41
N GLY A 327 -23.16 6.47 17.35
CA GLY A 327 -23.14 7.28 16.15
C GLY A 327 -24.43 8.04 15.84
N GLN A 328 -25.46 8.01 16.68
CA GLN A 328 -26.72 8.74 16.46
C GLN A 328 -27.21 9.42 17.73
N ILE A 329 -27.51 10.72 17.64
CA ILE A 329 -28.00 11.50 18.78
C ILE A 329 -28.84 12.69 18.33
N ASN A 330 -29.81 13.09 19.14
CA ASN A 330 -30.62 14.27 18.88
C ASN A 330 -29.78 15.55 19.03
N MET A 331 -30.04 16.56 18.20
CA MET A 331 -29.29 17.82 18.18
C MET A 331 -29.33 18.55 19.52
N ALA A 332 -30.49 18.59 20.18
CA ALA A 332 -30.64 19.23 21.49
C ALA A 332 -29.82 18.52 22.57
N GLU A 333 -29.88 17.19 22.58
CA GLU A 333 -29.15 16.33 23.51
C GLU A 333 -27.63 16.40 23.29
N LEU A 334 -27.20 16.49 22.02
CA LEU A 334 -25.79 16.67 21.65
C LEU A 334 -25.25 18.02 22.13
N LYS A 335 -26.03 19.09 21.99
CA LYS A 335 -25.65 20.41 22.48
C LYS A 335 -25.48 20.40 24.00
N GLU A 336 -26.43 19.82 24.73
CA GLU A 336 -26.36 19.70 26.18
C GLU A 336 -25.18 18.84 26.66
N LYS A 337 -24.90 17.73 25.98
CA LYS A 337 -23.76 16.87 26.31
C LYS A 337 -22.42 17.51 25.96
N ALA A 338 -22.36 18.23 24.85
CA ALA A 338 -21.18 18.99 24.48
C ALA A 338 -20.91 20.13 25.48
N THR A 339 -21.93 20.87 25.95
CA THR A 339 -21.72 21.89 26.99
C THR A 339 -21.24 21.27 28.29
N LYS A 340 -21.88 20.20 28.78
CA LYS A 340 -21.46 19.50 30.00
C LYS A 340 -20.03 18.96 29.92
N ALA A 341 -19.64 18.40 28.77
CA ALA A 341 -18.29 17.88 28.55
C ALA A 341 -17.22 18.98 28.49
N MET A 342 -17.58 20.18 28.02
CA MET A 342 -16.70 21.34 27.97
C MET A 342 -16.58 22.01 29.35
N ASP A 343 -17.68 22.10 30.10
CA ASP A 343 -17.70 22.62 31.47
C ASP A 343 -16.84 21.73 32.40
N ALA A 344 -16.90 20.41 32.24
CA ALA A 344 -16.03 19.47 32.96
C ALA A 344 -14.53 19.67 32.67
N LYS A 345 -14.19 20.33 31.55
CA LYS A 345 -12.82 20.70 31.16
C LYS A 345 -12.48 22.15 31.50
N ASN A 346 -13.26 22.82 32.36
CA ASN A 346 -13.11 24.22 32.77
C ASN A 346 -13.17 25.22 31.60
N ARG A 347 -13.86 24.87 30.51
CA ARG A 347 -14.05 25.77 29.36
C ARG A 347 -15.53 26.03 29.13
N VAL A 348 -15.98 27.21 29.54
CA VAL A 348 -17.34 27.69 29.25
C VAL A 348 -17.49 27.85 27.74
N CYS A 349 -18.51 27.21 27.17
CA CYS A 349 -18.72 27.14 25.72
C CYS A 349 -20.10 27.68 25.37
N SER A 350 -20.16 28.60 24.41
CA SER A 350 -21.45 29.14 23.94
C SER A 350 -22.15 28.17 22.99
N SER A 351 -23.49 28.18 22.99
CA SER A 351 -24.30 27.36 22.07
C SER A 351 -24.00 27.65 20.59
N GLU A 352 -23.57 28.88 20.28
CA GLU A 352 -23.18 29.30 18.93
C GLU A 352 -21.85 28.68 18.48
N GLU A 353 -20.86 28.57 19.35
CA GLU A 353 -19.58 27.92 19.04
C GLU A 353 -19.75 26.42 18.80
N ILE A 354 -20.62 25.76 19.57
CA ILE A 354 -21.00 24.35 19.35
C ILE A 354 -21.69 24.21 18.00
N THR A 355 -22.58 25.15 17.65
CA THR A 355 -23.27 25.14 16.36
C THR A 355 -22.29 25.38 15.20
N ARG A 356 -21.32 26.29 15.34
CA ARG A 356 -20.27 26.53 14.35
C ARG A 356 -19.36 25.30 14.19
N ALA A 357 -19.01 24.64 15.29
CA ALA A 357 -18.25 23.40 15.27
C ALA A 357 -19.02 22.26 14.58
N LEU A 358 -20.32 22.12 14.83
CA LEU A 358 -21.20 21.17 14.15
C LEU A 358 -21.23 21.40 12.64
N TYR A 359 -21.46 22.65 12.19
CA TYR A 359 -21.46 22.95 10.76
C TYR A 359 -20.09 22.77 10.10
N SER A 360 -19.00 22.99 10.85
CA SER A 360 -17.66 22.62 10.37
C SER A 360 -17.57 21.10 10.18
N LEU A 361 -18.01 20.27 11.14
CA LEU A 361 -17.98 18.81 11.02
C LEU A 361 -18.87 18.29 9.88
N VAL A 362 -19.97 18.97 9.57
CA VAL A 362 -20.82 18.69 8.41
C VAL A 362 -20.11 19.08 7.11
N ALA A 363 -19.44 20.24 7.05
CA ALA A 363 -18.70 20.68 5.86
C ALA A 363 -17.57 19.73 5.46
N HIS A 364 -17.08 18.92 6.40
CA HIS A 364 -16.06 17.91 6.18
C HIS A 364 -16.62 16.48 6.08
N ASP A 365 -17.93 16.33 5.87
CA ASP A 365 -18.60 15.03 5.69
C ASP A 365 -18.35 13.99 6.80
N ILE A 366 -18.05 14.43 8.04
CA ILE A 366 -17.97 13.51 9.19
C ILE A 366 -19.35 13.25 9.77
N ILE A 367 -20.20 14.27 9.77
CA ILE A 367 -21.50 14.24 10.41
C ILE A 367 -22.56 14.61 9.39
N GLN A 368 -23.69 13.91 9.44
CA GLN A 368 -24.90 14.29 8.72
C GLN A 368 -25.95 14.75 9.71
N ILE A 369 -26.60 15.88 9.43
CA ILE A 369 -27.75 16.35 10.21
C ILE A 369 -29.00 16.08 9.38
N ASP A 370 -29.81 15.13 9.84
CA ASP A 370 -31.12 14.88 9.27
C ASP A 370 -32.15 15.83 9.90
N ARG A 371 -32.61 16.80 9.10
CA ARG A 371 -33.62 17.79 9.50
C ARG A 371 -35.05 17.30 9.29
N SER A 372 -35.25 16.10 8.75
CA SER A 372 -36.59 15.53 8.56
C SER A 372 -37.26 15.17 9.89
N GLN A 373 -36.47 14.87 10.92
CA GLN A 373 -36.94 14.69 12.28
C GLN A 373 -37.02 16.04 13.02
N ARG A 374 -38.10 16.25 13.78
CA ARG A 374 -38.45 17.51 14.45
C ARG A 374 -37.32 18.04 15.36
N ASP A 375 -36.51 17.15 15.90
CA ASP A 375 -35.43 17.46 16.85
C ASP A 375 -34.02 17.43 16.23
N GLY A 376 -33.93 17.17 14.91
CA GLY A 376 -32.67 17.11 14.15
C GLY A 376 -31.78 15.95 14.58
N LEU A 377 -31.77 14.85 13.84
CA LEU A 377 -30.92 13.71 14.16
C LEU A 377 -29.50 13.95 13.62
N VAL A 378 -28.50 13.79 14.49
CA VAL A 378 -27.09 13.95 14.13
C VAL A 378 -26.46 12.56 14.04
N THR A 379 -26.00 12.21 12.85
CA THR A 379 -25.44 10.88 12.55
C THR A 379 -23.95 11.00 12.20
N LEU A 380 -23.13 10.17 12.83
CA LEU A 380 -21.72 10.02 12.50
C LEU A 380 -21.57 9.15 11.24
N LEU A 381 -20.85 9.66 10.24
CA LEU A 381 -20.65 9.03 8.93
C LEU A 381 -19.38 8.18 8.84
N LEU A 382 -18.63 8.07 9.94
CA LEU A 382 -17.37 7.32 10.04
C LEU A 382 -17.55 5.91 10.65
N LEU A 383 -18.74 5.58 11.15
CA LEU A 383 -19.07 4.29 11.77
C LEU A 383 -19.53 3.25 10.74
#